data_AF-A0A7K1FTC1-F1
#
_entry.id   AF-A0A7K1FTC1-F1
#
_cell.length_a   1.000
_cell.length_b   1.000
_cell.length_c   1.000
_cell.angle_alpha   90.00
_cell.angle_beta   90.00
_cell.angle_gamma   90.00
#
_symmetry.space_group_name_H-M   'P 1'
#
loop_
_entity.id
_entity.type
_entity.pdbx_description
1 polymer ?
#
loop_
_entity_poly.entity_id
_entity_poly.type
_entity_poly.pdbx_seq_one_letter_code
_entity_poly.pdbx_strand_id
1 'polypeptide(L)'
;MTSPNRDPLDGASNAEVDARFAEIIAAWGPPQELRSFRDSQVNSQVADSRTVTPDELDAAAAEAARDRREEQVSDRERRRELRRMERAAELEAFQAEQARHQAELDADTEHYDPPEPPPIPRPKRRTVLSALLMTLGIVIMVWPGLLSVAPEVVLILGLSALAGGFALMIAGLRHRRDGWDDGAEV
;
A
#
# COMPACT_ATOMS: atom_id res chain seq x y z
N MET A 1 -28.46 7.69 4.69
CA MET A 1 -27.56 7.57 5.87
C MET A 1 -26.71 6.34 5.65
N THR A 2 -25.49 6.56 5.18
CA THR A 2 -24.54 5.52 4.77
C THR A 2 -23.80 5.05 6.02
N SER A 3 -23.89 3.75 6.35
CA SER A 3 -23.12 3.15 7.44
C SER A 3 -21.62 3.31 7.15
N PRO A 4 -20.78 3.62 8.16
CA PRO A 4 -19.34 3.69 7.96
C PRO A 4 -18.81 2.28 7.70
N ASN A 5 -18.12 2.10 6.58
CA ASN A 5 -17.33 0.92 6.26
C ASN A 5 -16.21 0.82 7.31
N ARG A 6 -16.40 -0.03 8.33
CA ARG A 6 -15.34 -0.34 9.30
C ARG A 6 -14.47 -1.43 8.68
N ASP A 7 -13.17 -1.15 8.56
CA ASP A 7 -12.20 -2.17 8.20
C ASP A 7 -12.29 -3.31 9.23
N PRO A 8 -12.41 -4.59 8.79
CA PRO A 8 -12.64 -5.73 9.67
C PRO A 8 -11.43 -6.09 10.56
N LEU A 9 -10.37 -5.28 10.54
CA LEU A 9 -9.12 -5.52 11.27
C LEU A 9 -8.95 -4.62 12.50
N ASP A 10 -9.76 -3.58 12.65
CA ASP A 10 -9.73 -2.68 13.82
C ASP A 10 -10.54 -3.27 14.99
N GLY A 11 -9.95 -4.24 15.69
CA GLY A 11 -10.47 -4.72 16.98
C GLY A 11 -10.37 -6.22 17.24
N ALA A 12 -9.83 -7.02 16.30
CA ALA A 12 -9.64 -8.45 16.54
C ALA A 12 -8.57 -8.67 17.64
N SER A 13 -8.94 -9.39 18.70
CA SER A 13 -7.98 -9.74 19.76
C SER A 13 -6.91 -10.69 19.22
N ASN A 14 -5.69 -10.65 19.75
CA ASN A 14 -4.61 -11.54 19.32
C ASN A 14 -5.01 -13.02 19.36
N ALA A 15 -5.87 -13.41 20.32
CA ALA A 15 -6.40 -14.77 20.42
C ALA A 15 -7.33 -15.16 19.26
N GLU A 16 -8.07 -14.20 18.70
CA GLU A 16 -8.97 -14.43 17.57
C GLU A 16 -8.19 -14.53 16.24
N VAL A 17 -7.16 -13.70 16.09
CA VAL A 17 -6.20 -13.80 14.99
C VAL A 17 -5.48 -15.15 15.03
N ASP A 18 -5.01 -15.58 16.21
CA ASP A 18 -4.38 -16.88 16.40
C ASP A 18 -5.33 -18.04 16.09
N ALA A 19 -6.60 -17.95 16.49
CA ALA A 19 -7.61 -18.97 16.19
C ALA A 19 -7.87 -19.09 14.67
N ARG A 20 -7.98 -17.96 13.96
CA ARG A 20 -8.15 -17.93 12.50
C ARG A 20 -6.91 -18.44 11.76
N PHE A 21 -5.72 -18.10 12.25
CA PHE A 21 -4.49 -18.59 11.67
C PHE A 21 -4.32 -20.11 11.89
N ALA A 22 -4.69 -20.60 13.08
CA ALA A 22 -4.72 -22.02 13.38
C ALA A 22 -5.71 -22.78 12.48
N GLU A 23 -6.88 -22.20 12.18
CA GLU A 23 -7.85 -22.74 11.22
C GLU A 23 -7.25 -22.88 9.81
N ILE A 24 -6.56 -21.83 9.32
CA ILE A 24 -5.88 -21.85 8.01
C ILE A 24 -4.79 -22.91 7.99
N ILE A 25 -3.93 -23.01 9.01
CA ILE A 25 -2.86 -24.02 9.04
C ILE A 25 -3.42 -25.44 9.18
N ALA A 26 -4.48 -25.63 9.97
CA ALA A 26 -5.11 -26.94 10.15
C ALA A 26 -5.70 -27.48 8.84
N ALA A 27 -6.17 -26.60 7.95
CA ALA A 27 -6.63 -26.99 6.62
C ALA A 27 -5.52 -27.58 5.73
N TRP A 28 -4.25 -27.29 6.03
CA TRP A 28 -3.06 -27.75 5.29
C TRP A 28 -2.22 -28.77 6.08
N GLY A 29 -2.86 -29.59 6.93
CA GLY A 29 -2.17 -30.61 7.74
C GLY A 29 -1.19 -31.50 6.95
N PRO A 30 -0.15 -32.06 7.60
CA PRO A 30 0.93 -32.75 6.88
C PRO A 30 0.38 -33.95 6.08
N PRO A 31 0.87 -34.18 4.85
CA PRO A 31 0.43 -35.29 4.01
C PRO A 31 0.60 -36.62 4.75
N GLN A 32 -0.35 -37.54 4.53
CA GLN A 32 -0.52 -38.75 5.35
C GLN A 32 0.72 -39.65 5.37
N GLU A 33 1.55 -39.56 4.32
CA GLU A 33 2.88 -40.16 4.19
C GLU A 33 3.86 -39.75 5.31
N LEU A 34 3.85 -38.48 5.76
CA LEU A 34 4.73 -38.01 6.83
C LEU A 34 4.31 -38.51 8.22
N ARG A 35 3.04 -38.90 8.39
CA ARG A 35 2.55 -39.47 9.66
C ARG A 35 3.06 -40.89 9.84
N SER A 36 3.00 -41.74 8.82
CA SER A 36 3.50 -43.12 8.88
C SER A 36 5.02 -43.18 9.07
N PHE A 37 5.78 -42.28 8.44
CA PHE A 37 7.21 -42.17 8.67
C PHE A 37 7.56 -41.77 10.11
N ARG A 38 6.85 -40.79 10.69
CA ARG A 38 7.06 -40.38 12.09
C ARG A 38 6.69 -41.49 13.07
N ASP A 39 5.58 -42.18 12.84
CA ASP A 39 5.10 -43.24 13.74
C ASP A 39 6.00 -44.49 13.66
N SER A 40 6.59 -44.79 12.49
CA SER A 40 7.58 -45.88 12.33
C SER A 40 8.94 -45.59 12.98
N GLN A 41 9.36 -44.33 13.00
CA GLN A 41 10.59 -43.90 13.68
C GLN A 41 10.44 -43.99 15.21
N VAL A 42 9.31 -43.55 15.75
CA VAL A 42 9.04 -43.63 17.20
C VAL A 42 8.98 -45.08 17.66
N ASN A 43 8.40 -45.99 16.87
CA ASN A 43 8.28 -47.39 17.26
C ASN A 43 9.59 -48.19 17.15
N SER A 44 10.53 -47.78 16.28
CA SER A 44 11.83 -48.45 16.14
C SER A 44 12.85 -48.01 17.20
N GLN A 45 12.63 -46.86 17.86
CA GLN A 45 13.50 -46.35 18.92
C GLN A 45 13.18 -46.95 20.31
N VAL A 46 12.00 -47.54 20.49
CA VAL A 46 11.56 -48.13 21.79
C VAL A 46 12.09 -49.56 22.00
N ALA A 47 12.64 -50.21 20.95
CA ALA A 47 13.06 -51.62 21.02
C ALA A 47 14.47 -51.85 21.59
N ASP A 48 15.28 -50.81 21.83
CA ASP A 48 16.64 -50.95 22.37
C ASP A 48 16.81 -50.05 23.61
N SER A 49 16.32 -50.52 24.75
CA SER A 49 16.52 -49.85 26.03
C SER A 49 17.00 -50.86 27.06
N ARG A 50 18.33 -50.96 27.18
CA ARG A 50 18.97 -51.48 28.39
C ARG A 50 18.57 -50.57 29.55
N THR A 51 18.25 -51.19 30.68
CA THR A 51 17.88 -50.57 31.96
C THR A 51 18.83 -49.45 32.38
N VAL A 52 18.46 -48.23 32.03
CA VAL A 52 18.81 -47.01 32.77
C VAL A 52 17.50 -46.56 33.40
N THR A 53 17.55 -46.11 34.66
CA THR A 53 16.33 -45.62 35.30
C THR A 53 15.83 -44.39 34.53
N PRO A 54 14.52 -44.28 34.21
CA PRO A 54 14.00 -43.17 33.42
C PRO A 54 14.41 -41.79 33.94
N ASP A 55 14.43 -41.64 35.27
CA ASP A 55 14.75 -40.38 35.94
C ASP A 55 16.19 -39.87 35.69
N GLU A 56 17.18 -40.76 35.53
CA GLU A 56 18.58 -40.34 35.30
C GLU A 56 18.86 -39.97 33.84
N LEU A 57 18.23 -40.69 32.87
CA LEU A 57 18.27 -40.30 31.46
C LEU A 57 17.56 -38.96 31.26
N ASP A 58 16.45 -38.74 31.94
CA ASP A 58 15.68 -37.51 31.86
C ASP A 58 16.45 -36.32 32.44
N ALA A 59 17.20 -36.51 33.53
CA ALA A 59 18.04 -35.47 34.11
C ALA A 59 19.23 -35.08 33.21
N ALA A 60 19.98 -36.06 32.70
CA ALA A 60 21.11 -35.80 31.80
C ALA A 60 20.64 -35.25 30.44
N ALA A 61 19.51 -35.73 29.92
CA ALA A 61 18.90 -35.18 28.71
C ALA A 61 18.40 -33.74 28.94
N ALA A 62 17.88 -33.43 30.13
CA ALA A 62 17.46 -32.07 30.49
C ALA A 62 18.65 -31.11 30.59
N GLU A 63 19.79 -31.53 31.12
CA GLU A 63 21.01 -30.72 31.20
C GLU A 63 21.61 -30.47 29.80
N ALA A 64 21.79 -31.52 29.00
CA ALA A 64 22.25 -31.38 27.61
C ALA A 64 21.25 -30.60 26.72
N ALA A 65 19.97 -30.55 27.09
CA ALA A 65 18.98 -29.71 26.43
C ALA A 65 19.07 -28.23 26.86
N ARG A 66 19.54 -27.92 28.08
CA ARG A 66 19.77 -26.55 28.55
C ARG A 66 20.99 -25.94 27.85
N ASP A 67 22.11 -26.64 27.83
CA ASP A 67 23.34 -26.14 27.17
C ASP A 67 23.11 -25.86 25.68
N ARG A 68 22.44 -26.80 24.99
CA ARG A 68 22.06 -26.60 23.57
C ARG A 68 21.09 -25.44 23.38
N ARG A 69 20.21 -25.14 24.35
CA ARG A 69 19.32 -23.98 24.29
C ARG A 69 20.10 -22.68 24.48
N GLU A 70 21.07 -22.64 25.39
CA GLU A 70 21.93 -21.48 25.63
C GLU A 70 22.79 -21.17 24.42
N GLU A 71 23.44 -22.19 23.83
CA GLU A 71 24.21 -22.04 22.60
C GLU A 71 23.32 -21.57 21.43
N GLN A 72 22.11 -22.15 21.29
CA GLN A 72 21.14 -21.69 20.30
C GLN A 72 20.67 -20.25 20.54
N VAL A 73 20.53 -19.80 21.79
CA VAL A 73 20.17 -18.42 22.12
C VAL A 73 21.32 -17.48 21.76
N SER A 74 22.56 -17.82 22.12
CA SER A 74 23.77 -17.07 21.76
C SER A 74 23.94 -16.94 20.23
N ASP A 75 23.76 -18.03 19.49
CA ASP A 75 23.79 -18.02 18.01
C ASP A 75 22.68 -17.15 17.42
N ARG A 76 21.49 -17.17 18.01
CA ARG A 76 20.38 -16.31 17.59
C ARG A 76 20.69 -14.84 17.84
N GLU A 77 21.32 -14.51 18.95
CA GLU A 77 21.76 -13.15 19.28
C GLU A 77 22.82 -12.66 18.32
N ARG A 78 23.86 -13.47 18.07
CA ARG A 78 24.91 -13.15 17.10
C ARG A 78 24.35 -12.92 15.69
N ARG A 79 23.39 -13.74 15.25
CA ARG A 79 22.68 -13.56 13.97
C ARG A 79 21.80 -12.30 13.95
N ARG A 80 21.29 -11.84 15.08
CA ARG A 80 20.53 -10.58 15.17
C ARG A 80 21.47 -9.38 15.08
N GLU A 81 22.61 -9.45 15.74
CA GLU A 81 23.63 -8.39 15.70
C GLU A 81 24.22 -8.23 14.30
N LEU A 82 24.56 -9.32 13.63
CA LEU A 82 25.04 -9.27 12.24
C LEU A 82 24.03 -8.59 11.31
N ARG A 83 22.73 -8.91 11.45
CA ARG A 83 21.65 -8.24 10.68
C ARG A 83 21.43 -6.78 11.07
N ARG A 84 21.86 -6.34 12.24
CA ARG A 84 21.84 -4.91 12.61
C ARG A 84 23.02 -4.19 11.96
N MET A 85 24.20 -4.79 11.99
CA MET A 85 25.41 -4.25 11.36
C MET A 85 25.26 -4.16 9.83
N GLU A 86 24.69 -5.20 9.21
CA GLU A 86 24.42 -5.21 7.76
C GLU A 86 23.47 -4.08 7.36
N ARG A 87 22.36 -3.89 8.11
CA ARG A 87 21.44 -2.77 7.87
C ARG A 87 22.07 -1.41 8.11
N ALA A 88 22.96 -1.28 9.09
CA ALA A 88 23.70 -0.04 9.33
C ALA A 88 24.63 0.27 8.15
N ALA A 89 25.36 -0.73 7.64
CA ALA A 89 26.24 -0.57 6.48
C ALA A 89 25.46 -0.23 5.20
N GLU A 90 24.27 -0.81 5.00
CA GLU A 90 23.38 -0.48 3.88
C GLU A 90 22.93 0.99 3.93
N LEU A 91 22.53 1.47 5.11
CA LEU A 91 22.14 2.87 5.31
C LEU A 91 23.31 3.83 5.06
N GLU A 92 24.52 3.46 5.50
CA GLU A 92 25.73 4.25 5.25
C GLU A 92 26.05 4.32 3.75
N ALA A 93 25.93 3.19 3.02
CA ALA A 93 26.13 3.16 1.58
C ALA A 93 25.12 4.06 0.84
N PHE A 94 23.85 3.99 1.23
CA PHE A 94 22.80 4.83 0.67
C PHE A 94 23.05 6.33 0.96
N GLN A 95 23.46 6.68 2.19
CA GLN A 95 23.81 8.06 2.53
C GLN A 95 25.01 8.56 1.73
N ALA A 96 26.02 7.72 1.51
CA ALA A 96 27.19 8.06 0.69
C ALA A 96 26.80 8.30 -0.78
N GLU A 97 25.88 7.51 -1.32
CA GLU A 97 25.34 7.70 -2.67
C GLU A 97 24.54 9.00 -2.78
N GLN A 98 23.66 9.27 -1.81
CA GLN A 98 22.92 10.53 -1.75
C GLN A 98 23.85 11.74 -1.65
N ALA A 99 24.89 11.68 -0.81
CA ALA A 99 25.85 12.77 -0.67
C ALA A 99 26.61 13.03 -1.97
N ARG A 100 26.93 11.98 -2.75
CA ARG A 100 27.53 12.13 -4.09
C ARG A 100 26.57 12.79 -5.06
N HIS A 101 25.32 12.33 -5.11
CA HIS A 101 24.30 12.92 -5.97
C HIS A 101 24.03 14.38 -5.60
N GLN A 102 24.04 14.71 -4.31
CA GLN A 102 23.88 16.08 -3.85
C GLN A 102 25.09 16.94 -4.22
N ALA A 103 26.32 16.43 -4.08
CA ALA A 103 27.51 17.14 -4.52
C ALA A 103 27.54 17.36 -6.04
N GLU A 104 26.98 16.45 -6.84
CA GLU A 104 26.82 16.60 -8.28
C GLU A 104 25.81 17.70 -8.62
N LEU A 105 24.67 17.74 -7.94
CA LEU A 105 23.68 18.83 -8.08
C LEU A 105 24.25 20.19 -7.63
N ASP A 106 25.01 20.22 -6.54
CA ASP A 106 25.63 21.45 -6.02
C ASP A 106 26.76 21.95 -6.95
N ALA A 107 27.42 21.05 -7.70
CA ALA A 107 28.43 21.39 -8.70
C ALA A 107 27.81 21.94 -9.99
N ASP A 108 26.59 21.50 -10.34
CA ASP A 108 25.82 22.00 -11.48
C ASP A 108 25.19 23.37 -11.16
N THR A 109 26.01 24.41 -11.23
CA THR A 109 25.65 25.80 -10.89
C THR A 109 24.99 26.56 -12.04
N GLU A 110 24.73 25.91 -13.17
CA GLU A 110 24.12 26.53 -14.36
C GLU A 110 22.60 26.63 -14.20
N HIS A 111 22.16 27.61 -13.41
CA HIS A 111 20.75 27.91 -13.23
C HIS A 111 20.15 28.42 -14.54
N TYR A 112 19.29 27.63 -15.16
CA TYR A 112 18.37 28.10 -16.18
C TYR A 112 17.51 29.22 -15.58
N ASP A 113 17.70 30.45 -16.04
CA ASP A 113 16.84 31.57 -15.69
C ASP A 113 15.66 31.53 -16.68
N PRO A 114 14.49 31.03 -16.28
CA PRO A 114 13.38 30.90 -17.20
C PRO A 114 13.04 32.28 -17.75
N PRO A 115 12.92 32.42 -19.09
CA PRO A 115 12.49 33.68 -19.66
C PRO A 115 11.17 34.11 -19.00
N GLU A 116 11.00 35.42 -18.80
CA GLU A 116 9.80 35.94 -18.14
C GLU A 116 8.56 35.31 -18.77
N PRO A 117 7.66 34.71 -17.95
CA PRO A 117 6.57 33.92 -18.48
C PRO A 117 5.70 34.82 -19.37
N PRO A 118 5.39 34.39 -20.61
CA PRO A 118 4.50 35.14 -21.47
C PRO A 118 3.16 35.37 -20.74
N PRO A 119 2.50 36.51 -20.96
CA PRO A 119 1.28 36.86 -20.23
C PRO A 119 0.20 35.79 -20.42
N ILE A 120 -0.30 35.25 -19.30
CA ILE A 120 -1.27 34.16 -19.31
C ILE A 120 -2.54 34.59 -20.05
N PRO A 121 -3.02 33.80 -21.04
CA PRO A 121 -4.22 34.14 -21.78
C PRO A 121 -5.44 34.17 -20.86
N ARG A 122 -6.12 35.32 -20.81
CA ARG A 122 -7.36 35.48 -20.03
C ARG A 122 -8.43 34.49 -20.49
N PRO A 123 -9.23 33.93 -19.56
CA PRO A 123 -10.32 33.01 -19.91
C PRO A 123 -11.30 33.70 -20.87
N LYS A 124 -11.52 33.10 -22.04
CA LYS A 124 -12.47 33.61 -23.04
C LYS A 124 -13.89 33.55 -22.48
N ARG A 125 -14.76 34.49 -22.89
CA ARG A 125 -16.19 34.55 -22.49
C ARG A 125 -16.92 33.21 -22.62
N ARG A 126 -16.54 32.41 -23.62
CA ARG A 126 -17.10 31.07 -23.86
C ARG A 126 -16.79 30.10 -22.71
N THR A 127 -15.58 30.12 -22.16
CA THR A 127 -15.22 29.28 -21.00
C THR A 127 -16.02 29.69 -19.75
N VAL A 128 -16.21 30.99 -19.55
CA VAL A 128 -17.05 31.51 -18.46
C VAL A 128 -18.50 31.04 -18.63
N LEU A 129 -19.05 31.13 -19.85
CA LEU A 129 -20.40 30.65 -20.14
C LEU A 129 -20.55 29.14 -19.85
N SER A 130 -19.60 28.32 -20.29
CA SER A 130 -19.61 26.88 -20.01
C SER A 130 -19.58 26.59 -18.51
N ALA A 131 -18.72 27.29 -17.76
CA ALA A 131 -18.61 27.14 -16.32
C ALA A 131 -19.93 27.53 -15.62
N LEU A 132 -20.53 28.66 -16.01
CA LEU A 132 -21.81 29.10 -15.47
C LEU A 132 -22.93 28.09 -15.75
N LEU A 133 -22.99 27.54 -16.96
CA LEU A 133 -23.99 26.53 -17.32
C LEU A 133 -23.84 25.26 -16.47
N MET A 134 -22.60 24.83 -16.25
CA MET A 134 -22.27 23.66 -15.43
C MET A 134 -22.65 23.90 -13.97
N THR A 135 -22.27 25.04 -13.41
CA THR A 135 -22.65 25.43 -12.04
C THR A 135 -24.16 25.52 -11.89
N LEU A 136 -24.86 26.11 -12.86
CA LEU A 136 -26.31 26.20 -12.85
C LEU A 136 -26.98 24.81 -12.87
N GLY A 137 -26.50 23.90 -13.71
CA GLY A 137 -27.00 22.51 -13.74
C GLY A 137 -26.83 21.80 -12.40
N ILE A 138 -25.68 21.96 -11.74
CA ILE A 138 -25.44 21.39 -10.40
C ILE A 138 -26.37 22.00 -9.36
N VAL A 139 -26.52 23.34 -9.34
CA VAL A 139 -27.39 24.04 -8.39
C VAL A 139 -28.83 23.56 -8.51
N ILE A 140 -29.35 23.44 -9.73
CA ILE A 140 -30.70 22.94 -10.00
C ILE A 140 -30.86 21.49 -9.50
N MET A 141 -29.82 20.66 -9.65
CA MET A 141 -29.85 19.26 -9.25
C MET A 141 -29.77 19.06 -7.73
N VAL A 142 -28.98 19.89 -7.02
CA VAL A 142 -28.89 19.87 -5.54
C VAL A 142 -30.15 20.46 -4.92
N TRP A 143 -30.74 21.46 -5.57
CA TRP A 143 -31.87 22.22 -5.04
C TRP A 143 -33.03 22.28 -6.05
N PRO A 144 -33.74 21.16 -6.26
CA PRO A 144 -34.81 21.10 -7.24
C PRO A 144 -35.99 22.02 -6.91
N GLY A 145 -36.14 22.40 -5.63
CA GLY A 145 -37.20 23.31 -5.17
C GLY A 145 -37.05 24.77 -5.63
N LEU A 146 -35.95 25.16 -6.28
CA LEU A 146 -35.82 26.49 -6.91
C LEU A 146 -36.77 26.68 -8.09
N LEU A 147 -37.15 25.58 -8.74
CA LEU A 147 -38.11 25.59 -9.84
C LEU A 147 -39.40 24.95 -9.33
N SER A 148 -40.50 25.71 -9.29
CA SER A 148 -41.84 25.19 -8.96
C SER A 148 -42.45 24.38 -10.11
N VAL A 149 -41.67 23.49 -10.72
CA VAL A 149 -42.05 22.63 -11.85
C VAL A 149 -41.98 21.16 -11.43
N ALA A 150 -42.53 20.27 -12.26
CA ALA A 150 -42.51 18.84 -11.99
C ALA A 150 -41.07 18.31 -11.80
N PRO A 151 -40.82 17.44 -10.82
CA PRO A 151 -39.47 16.93 -10.52
C PRO A 151 -38.75 16.31 -11.73
N GLU A 152 -39.50 15.67 -12.61
CA GLU A 152 -38.99 15.06 -13.86
C GLU A 152 -38.41 16.12 -14.81
N VAL A 153 -39.07 17.28 -14.91
CA VAL A 153 -38.62 18.39 -15.76
C VAL A 153 -37.34 19.02 -15.20
N VAL A 154 -37.26 19.16 -13.88
CA VAL A 154 -36.05 19.67 -13.20
C VAL A 154 -34.86 18.76 -13.48
N LEU A 155 -35.06 17.44 -13.45
CA LEU A 155 -34.01 16.47 -13.70
C LEU A 155 -33.50 16.53 -15.15
N ILE A 156 -34.41 16.62 -16.13
CA ILE A 156 -34.05 16.78 -17.55
C ILE A 156 -33.29 18.10 -17.79
N LEU A 157 -33.74 19.20 -17.17
CA LEU A 157 -33.07 20.50 -17.24
C LEU A 157 -31.68 20.50 -16.60
N GLY A 158 -31.55 19.93 -15.40
CA GLY A 158 -30.27 19.83 -14.70
C GLY A 158 -29.26 19.00 -15.49
N LEU A 159 -29.69 17.84 -16.01
CA LEU A 159 -28.85 16.96 -16.81
C LEU A 159 -28.46 17.58 -18.15
N SER A 160 -29.39 18.23 -18.85
CA SER A 160 -29.11 18.91 -20.11
C SER A 160 -28.20 20.13 -19.95
N ALA A 161 -28.34 20.89 -18.86
CA ALA A 161 -27.44 21.99 -18.53
C ALA A 161 -26.03 21.49 -18.21
N LEU A 162 -25.90 20.39 -17.46
CA LEU A 162 -24.61 19.72 -17.21
C LEU A 162 -23.96 19.24 -18.51
N ALA A 163 -24.70 18.47 -19.32
CA ALA A 163 -24.21 17.94 -20.59
C ALA A 163 -23.84 19.06 -21.58
N GLY A 164 -24.66 20.10 -21.67
CA GLY A 164 -24.42 21.28 -22.50
C GLY A 164 -23.21 22.08 -22.05
N GLY A 165 -23.02 22.27 -20.74
CA GLY A 165 -21.88 22.99 -20.17
C GLY A 165 -20.57 22.26 -20.46
N PHE A 166 -20.57 20.94 -20.24
CA PHE A 166 -19.45 20.06 -20.55
C PHE A 166 -19.12 20.04 -22.04
N ALA A 167 -20.12 19.89 -22.91
CA ALA A 167 -19.94 19.91 -24.36
C ALA A 167 -19.38 21.25 -24.85
N LEU A 168 -19.88 22.38 -24.33
CA LEU A 168 -19.36 23.71 -24.64
C LEU A 168 -17.91 23.89 -24.17
N MET A 169 -17.55 23.35 -23.01
CA MET A 169 -16.17 23.36 -22.50
C MET A 169 -15.24 22.59 -23.44
N ILE A 170 -15.60 21.35 -23.82
CA ILE A 170 -14.82 20.54 -24.77
C ILE A 170 -14.69 21.24 -26.12
N ALA A 171 -15.78 21.81 -26.64
CA ALA A 171 -15.75 22.54 -27.90
C ALA A 171 -14.80 23.76 -27.82
N GLY A 172 -14.69 24.38 -26.65
CA GLY A 172 -13.71 25.44 -26.39
C GLY A 172 -12.26 24.97 -26.39
N LEU A 173 -11.97 23.75 -25.92
CA LEU A 173 -10.64 23.14 -25.98
C LEU A 173 -10.27 22.77 -27.42
N ARG A 174 -11.22 22.22 -28.18
CA ARG A 174 -10.96 21.78 -29.57
C ARG A 174 -10.53 22.94 -30.46
N HIS A 175 -11.11 24.13 -30.26
CA HIS A 175 -10.78 25.34 -31.03
C HIS A 175 -9.46 26.02 -30.62
N ARG A 176 -8.75 25.50 -29.59
CA ARG A 176 -7.41 25.98 -29.21
C ARG A 176 -6.28 25.18 -29.86
N ARG A 177 -6.56 24.06 -30.54
CA ARG A 177 -5.53 23.21 -31.18
C ARG A 177 -5.08 23.72 -32.56
N ASP A 178 -5.57 24.87 -32.99
CA ASP A 178 -5.34 25.40 -34.34
C ASP A 178 -4.14 26.38 -34.40
N GLY A 179 -3.31 26.44 -33.35
CA GLY A 179 -2.09 27.24 -33.30
C GLY A 179 -0.86 26.34 -33.25
N TRP A 180 0.02 26.48 -34.24
CA TRP A 180 1.42 26.05 -34.20
C TRP A 180 2.05 26.43 -32.85
N ASP A 181 2.22 25.46 -31.98
CA ASP A 181 2.97 25.55 -30.72
C ASP A 181 3.65 24.19 -30.53
N ASP A 182 4.61 23.91 -31.41
CA ASP A 182 5.57 22.84 -31.20
C ASP A 182 6.45 23.31 -30.05
N GLY A 183 6.23 22.76 -28.86
CA GLY A 183 6.94 23.07 -27.62
C GLY A 183 8.42 22.67 -27.62
N ALA A 184 9.15 23.08 -28.65
CA ALA A 184 10.58 22.91 -28.82
C ALA A 184 11.16 24.21 -29.39
N GLU A 185 11.52 25.12 -28.49
CA GLU A 185 12.53 26.14 -28.77
C GLU A 185 13.75 25.80 -27.91
N VAL A 186 14.75 25.25 -28.62
CA VAL A 186 16.14 24.86 -28.26
C VAL A 186 16.38 23.92 -27.08
#